data_AF-A0A2G0XB43-F1
#
_entry.id   AF-A0A2G0XB43-F1
#
_cell.length_a   1.000
_cell.length_b   1.000
_cell.length_c   1.000
_cell.angle_alpha   90.00
_cell.angle_beta   90.00
_cell.angle_gamma   90.00
#
_symmetry.space_group_name_H-M   'P 1'
#
loop_
_entity.id
_entity.type
_entity.pdbx_description
1 polymer ?
#
loop_
_entity_poly.entity_id
_entity_poly.type
_entity_poly.pdbx_seq_one_letter_code
_entity_poly.pdbx_strand_id
1 'polypeptide(L)' 'MTEHKSADKTPTPVSSEEAQKGTDNPVKGQTLERPNPNTETVDKVLTPTSIKDTERQTDAINEQAAKAERKLSH' A
#
# COMPACT_ATOMS: atom_id res chain seq x y z
N MET A 1 33.56 -31.01 33.01
CA MET A 1 33.79 -29.85 32.13
C MET A 1 32.86 -30.01 30.95
N THR A 2 31.72 -29.30 30.94
CA THR A 2 30.74 -29.39 29.85
C THR A 2 31.29 -28.68 28.61
N GLU A 3 31.47 -29.43 27.53
CA GLU A 3 31.96 -28.94 26.26
C GLU A 3 30.96 -27.95 25.66
N HIS A 4 31.32 -26.67 25.66
CA HIS A 4 30.61 -25.64 24.91
C HIS A 4 30.87 -25.88 23.42
N LYS A 5 30.00 -26.65 22.76
CA LYS A 5 30.01 -26.79 21.30
C LYS A 5 29.76 -25.41 20.70
N SER A 6 30.82 -24.76 20.24
CA SER A 6 30.74 -23.55 19.42
C SER A 6 29.95 -23.91 18.17
N ALA A 7 28.64 -23.67 18.21
CA ALA A 7 27.80 -23.85 17.05
C ALA A 7 28.13 -22.68 16.12
N ASP A 8 28.94 -22.95 15.10
CA ASP A 8 29.17 -22.03 14.00
C ASP A 8 27.83 -21.43 13.58
N LYS A 9 27.73 -20.10 13.71
CA LYS A 9 26.52 -19.32 13.41
C LYS A 9 26.54 -18.77 11.99
N THR A 10 27.52 -19.15 11.18
CA THR A 10 27.65 -18.69 9.81
C THR A 10 26.48 -19.25 8.99
N PRO A 11 25.62 -18.38 8.41
CA PRO A 11 24.53 -18.83 7.56
C PRO A 11 25.09 -19.51 6.30
N THR A 12 24.44 -20.57 5.85
CA THR A 12 24.78 -21.19 4.56
C THR A 12 24.44 -20.22 3.43
N PRO A 13 25.33 -19.98 2.46
CA PRO A 13 25.01 -19.14 1.31
C PRO A 13 23.87 -19.76 0.51
N VAL A 14 22.85 -18.98 0.21
CA VAL A 14 21.70 -19.39 -0.63
C VAL A 14 21.73 -18.64 -1.97
N SER A 15 21.34 -19.33 -3.05
CA SER A 15 21.22 -18.73 -4.37
C SER A 15 20.06 -17.73 -4.40
N SER A 16 20.15 -16.68 -5.24
CA SER A 16 19.05 -15.74 -5.46
C SER A 16 17.76 -16.44 -5.91
N GLU A 17 17.87 -17.46 -6.76
CA GLU A 17 16.73 -18.25 -7.22
C GLU A 17 16.06 -19.01 -6.06
N GLU A 18 16.88 -19.53 -5.13
CA GLU A 18 16.40 -20.26 -3.97
C GLU A 18 15.80 -19.33 -2.90
N ALA A 19 16.36 -18.13 -2.74
CA ALA A 19 15.81 -17.08 -1.87
C ALA A 19 14.46 -16.55 -2.38
N GLN A 20 14.20 -16.61 -3.68
CA GLN A 20 12.98 -16.11 -4.31
C GLN A 20 11.83 -17.12 -4.34
N LYS A 21 12.11 -18.43 -4.16
CA LYS A 21 11.08 -19.48 -4.26
C LYS A 21 10.01 -19.41 -3.19
N GLY A 22 10.21 -18.61 -2.14
CA GLY A 22 9.32 -18.60 -0.98
C GLY A 22 9.38 -19.96 -0.26
N THR A 23 9.00 -19.99 1.00
CA THR A 23 8.78 -21.27 1.67
C THR A 23 7.50 -21.89 1.10
N ASP A 24 7.60 -23.01 0.36
CA ASP A 24 6.45 -23.80 -0.16
C ASP A 24 5.41 -24.12 0.92
N ASN A 25 5.82 -24.09 2.18
CA ASN A 25 4.94 -24.12 3.32
C ASN A 25 5.06 -22.78 4.06
N PRO A 26 4.05 -21.90 4.06
CA PRO A 26 3.97 -20.92 5.13
C PRO A 26 4.08 -21.68 6.44
N VAL A 27 5.01 -21.28 7.31
CA VAL A 27 5.13 -21.85 8.66
C VAL A 27 3.71 -21.81 9.24
N LYS A 28 3.11 -22.98 9.52
CA LYS A 28 1.74 -23.06 10.06
C LYS A 28 1.64 -22.12 11.27
N GLY A 29 0.91 -21.01 11.11
CA GLY A 29 0.79 -19.96 12.13
C GLY A 29 1.28 -18.58 11.70
N GLN A 30 2.00 -18.43 10.59
CA GLN A 30 2.31 -17.13 9.99
C GLN A 30 1.24 -16.77 8.96
N THR A 31 0.03 -16.48 9.45
CA THR A 31 -0.93 -15.72 8.65
C THR A 31 -0.38 -14.30 8.58
N LEU A 32 -0.09 -13.79 7.38
CA LEU A 32 0.19 -12.36 7.18
C LEU A 32 -0.87 -11.56 7.93
N GLU A 33 -0.46 -10.71 8.88
CA GLU A 33 -1.42 -9.91 9.65
C GLU A 33 -2.26 -9.08 8.68
N ARG A 34 -3.56 -9.05 8.94
CA ARG A 34 -4.45 -8.19 8.15
C ARG A 34 -3.95 -6.76 8.31
N PRO A 35 -3.82 -6.01 7.20
CA PRO A 35 -3.47 -4.60 7.24
C PRO A 35 -4.41 -3.85 8.19
N ASN A 36 -3.88 -2.83 8.87
CA ASN A 36 -4.69 -1.96 9.73
C ASN A 36 -5.84 -1.37 8.88
N PRO A 37 -7.12 -1.55 9.28
CA PRO A 37 -8.26 -1.08 8.50
C PRO A 37 -8.27 0.45 8.31
N ASN A 38 -7.58 1.19 9.19
CA ASN A 38 -7.43 2.65 9.06
C ASN A 38 -6.45 3.06 7.95
N THR A 39 -5.56 2.17 7.52
CA THR A 39 -4.56 2.43 6.47
C THR A 39 -4.80 1.59 5.21
N GLU A 40 -5.68 0.57 5.28
CA GLU A 40 -6.06 -0.27 4.15
C GLU A 40 -6.73 0.55 3.03
N THR A 41 -7.53 1.55 3.41
CA THR A 41 -8.15 2.46 2.44
C THR A 41 -7.11 3.42 1.87
N VAL A 42 -6.20 3.93 2.70
CA VAL A 42 -5.14 4.89 2.33
C VAL A 42 -4.20 4.34 1.25
N ASP A 43 -3.89 3.05 1.26
CA ASP A 43 -3.06 2.43 0.20
C ASP A 43 -3.83 2.21 -1.12
N LYS A 44 -5.17 2.31 -1.09
CA LYS A 44 -6.05 2.23 -2.28
C LYS A 44 -6.50 3.62 -2.77
N VAL A 45 -6.05 4.71 -2.14
CA VAL A 45 -6.78 6.01 -2.14
C VAL A 45 -6.77 6.82 -3.43
N LEU A 46 -5.93 6.54 -4.44
CA LEU A 46 -5.94 7.33 -5.69
C LEU A 46 -5.87 6.42 -6.91
N THR A 47 -7.04 5.99 -7.37
CA THR A 47 -7.16 5.38 -8.69
C THR A 47 -7.37 6.49 -9.73
N PRO A 48 -6.92 6.32 -10.99
CA PRO A 48 -7.10 7.35 -12.02
C PRO A 48 -8.55 7.82 -12.21
N THR A 49 -9.54 6.97 -11.88
CA THR A 49 -10.97 7.31 -11.94
C THR A 49 -11.36 8.30 -10.85
N SER A 50 -10.95 8.08 -9.59
CA SER A 50 -11.33 8.97 -8.47
C SER A 50 -10.75 10.38 -8.63
N ILE A 51 -9.55 10.48 -9.22
CA ILE A 51 -8.93 11.76 -9.57
C ILE A 51 -9.78 12.50 -10.60
N LYS A 52 -10.14 11.85 -11.72
CA LYS A 52 -10.94 12.45 -12.80
C LYS A 52 -12.34 12.85 -12.36
N ASP A 53 -12.92 12.13 -11.41
CA ASP A 53 -14.23 12.48 -10.86
C ASP A 53 -14.16 13.71 -9.96
N THR A 54 -13.07 13.86 -9.21
CA THR A 54 -12.79 15.06 -8.41
C THR A 54 -12.55 16.28 -9.31
N GLU A 55 -11.81 16.11 -10.41
CA GLU A 55 -11.60 17.17 -11.42
C GLU A 55 -12.94 17.65 -12.00
N ARG A 56 -13.80 16.72 -12.44
CA ARG A 56 -15.14 17.06 -12.97
C ARG A 56 -16.02 17.78 -11.96
N GLN A 57 -15.98 17.37 -10.69
CA GLN A 57 -16.72 18.06 -9.62
C GLN A 57 -16.21 19.50 -9.44
N THR A 58 -14.90 19.68 -9.48
CA THR A 58 -14.26 20.99 -9.37
C THR A 58 -14.65 21.91 -10.51
N ASP A 59 -14.61 21.41 -11.76
CA ASP A 59 -15.01 22.18 -12.94
C ASP A 59 -16.47 22.65 -12.86
N ALA A 60 -17.38 21.76 -12.44
CA ALA A 60 -18.79 22.09 -12.29
C ALA A 60 -19.04 23.17 -11.23
N ILE A 61 -18.31 23.14 -10.11
CA ILE A 61 -18.40 24.17 -9.06
C ILE A 61 -17.92 25.52 -9.61
N ASN A 62 -16.78 25.55 -10.31
CA ASN A 62 -16.22 26.77 -10.88
C ASN A 62 -17.16 27.39 -11.93
N GLU A 63 -17.78 26.57 -12.78
CA GLU A 63 -18.76 27.06 -13.75
C GLU A 63 -19.98 27.69 -13.07
N GLN A 64 -20.51 27.04 -12.03
CA GLN A 64 -21.63 27.57 -11.26
C GLN A 64 -21.29 28.87 -10.55
N ALA A 65 -20.10 28.95 -9.94
CA ALA A 65 -19.60 30.16 -9.29
C ALA A 65 -19.49 31.31 -10.30
N ALA A 66 -18.86 31.10 -11.46
CA ALA A 66 -18.72 32.12 -12.49
C ALA A 66 -20.09 32.56 -13.06
N LYS A 67 -21.05 31.65 -13.16
CA LYS A 67 -22.43 31.98 -13.58
C LYS A 67 -23.15 32.82 -12.53
N ALA A 68 -22.94 32.55 -11.24
CA ALA A 68 -23.51 33.35 -10.15
C ALA A 68 -22.90 34.75 -10.11
N GLU A 69 -21.57 34.87 -10.24
CA GLU A 69 -20.87 36.15 -10.29
C GLU A 69 -21.36 37.04 -11.45
N ARG A 70 -21.56 36.46 -12.65
CA ARG A 70 -22.12 37.19 -13.80
C ARG A 70 -23.54 37.70 -13.55
N LYS A 71 -24.35 36.97 -12.78
CA LYS A 71 -25.72 37.39 -12.43
C LYS A 71 -25.76 38.47 -11.35
N LEU A 72 -24.74 38.52 -10.49
CA LEU A 72 -24.63 39.51 -9.41
C LEU A 72 -23.94 40.80 -9.87
N SER A 73 -23.16 40.73 -10.95
CA SER A 73 -22.44 41.88 -11.53
C SER A 73 -23.25 42.66 -12.56
N HIS A 74 -24.54 42.35 -12.73
CA HIS A 74 -25.49 43.00 -13.63
C HIS A 74 -26.73 43.44 -12.85
#